data_AF-A0A8S4QDC5-F1
#
_entry.id   AF-A0A8S4QDC5-F1
#
_cell.length_a   1.000
_cell.length_b   1.000
_cell.length_c   1.000
_cell.angle_alpha   90.00
_cell.angle_beta   90.00
_cell.angle_gamma   90.00
#
_symmetry.space_group_name_H-M   'P 1'
#
loop_
_entity.id
_entity.type
_entity.pdbx_description
1 polymer ?
#
loop_
_entity_poly.entity_id
_entity_poly.type
_entity_poly.pdbx_seq_one_letter_code
_entity_poly.pdbx_strand_id
1 'polypeptide(L)'
;TSDAEDSGDECYGSLPPEPRFGNVEYKLQLVSPCERRFQHLVTQLKWRLRSGGGSAVYVVGVRDCGALRGLRAGPLRASLRSLRSMANAIGAVLASARARRVAPNRAVAEVYIRK
;
A
#
# COMPACT_ATOMS: atom_id res chain seq x y z
N THR A 1 25.59 -3.06 17.77
CA THR A 1 24.20 -3.09 18.23
C THR A 1 23.41 -3.91 17.25
N SER A 2 22.90 -5.04 17.73
CA SER A 2 22.28 -6.12 16.98
C SER A 2 21.17 -5.64 16.04
N ASP A 3 21.45 -5.65 14.74
CA ASP A 3 20.42 -5.77 13.70
C ASP A 3 19.79 -7.15 13.86
N ALA A 4 18.84 -7.25 14.80
CA ALA A 4 18.04 -8.45 15.00
C ALA A 4 17.38 -8.79 13.67
N GLU A 5 17.62 -10.02 13.24
CA GLU A 5 17.12 -10.63 12.02
C GLU A 5 15.64 -10.29 11.86
N ASP A 6 15.33 -9.54 10.80
CA ASP A 6 13.96 -9.27 10.40
C ASP A 6 13.34 -10.58 9.89
N SER A 7 12.90 -11.44 10.81
CA SER A 7 11.99 -12.53 10.49
C SER A 7 10.72 -11.88 9.96
N GLY A 8 10.68 -11.64 8.65
CA GLY A 8 9.58 -10.99 7.91
C GLY A 8 8.26 -11.75 7.95
N ASP A 9 8.11 -12.68 8.89
CA ASP A 9 6.98 -13.55 9.12
C ASP A 9 6.20 -13.23 10.41
N GLU A 10 6.57 -12.18 11.16
CA GLU A 10 5.77 -11.69 12.30
C GLU A 10 4.45 -11.04 11.86
N CYS A 11 3.33 -11.48 12.44
CA CYS A 11 1.98 -11.02 12.11
C CYS A 11 1.41 -10.22 13.28
N TYR A 12 1.15 -8.93 13.08
CA TYR A 12 0.70 -8.02 14.15
C TYR A 12 -0.83 -7.79 14.13
N GLY A 13 -1.56 -8.81 13.69
CA GLY A 13 -3.01 -8.80 13.50
C GLY A 13 -3.42 -9.03 12.04
N SER A 14 -4.73 -9.06 11.79
CA SER A 14 -5.28 -9.31 10.46
C SER A 14 -6.43 -8.37 10.13
N LEU A 15 -6.54 -8.06 8.85
CA LEU A 15 -7.74 -7.57 8.20
C LEU A 15 -8.44 -8.75 7.51
N PRO A 16 -9.71 -8.60 7.09
CA PRO A 16 -10.29 -9.50 6.10
C PRO A 16 -9.38 -9.56 4.86
N PRO A 17 -9.36 -10.70 4.14
CA PRO A 17 -8.64 -10.81 2.88
C PRO A 17 -9.00 -9.70 1.91
N GLU A 18 -8.04 -9.34 1.05
CA GLU A 18 -8.25 -8.31 0.05
C GLU A 18 -9.48 -8.64 -0.81
N PRO A 19 -10.41 -7.68 -0.97
CA PRO A 19 -11.57 -7.92 -1.80
C PRO A 19 -11.15 -8.00 -3.28
N ARG A 20 -11.60 -9.07 -3.95
CA ARG A 20 -11.37 -9.28 -5.40
C ARG A 20 -11.95 -8.15 -6.24
N PHE A 21 -13.00 -7.49 -5.74
CA PHE A 21 -13.67 -6.39 -6.41
C PHE A 21 -13.75 -5.14 -5.53
N GLY A 22 -14.15 -4.01 -6.11
CA GLY A 22 -14.29 -2.74 -5.40
C GLY A 22 -13.01 -1.91 -5.40
N ASN A 23 -12.92 -0.94 -4.51
CA ASN A 23 -11.93 0.12 -4.57
C ASN A 23 -10.79 0.02 -3.56
N VAL A 24 -10.67 -1.12 -2.87
CA VAL A 24 -9.65 -1.39 -1.86
C VAL A 24 -8.59 -2.32 -2.42
N GLU A 25 -7.31 -1.99 -2.23
CA GLU A 25 -6.17 -2.79 -2.69
C GLU A 25 -5.14 -2.95 -1.56
N TYR A 26 -4.61 -4.16 -1.34
CA TYR A 26 -3.56 -4.40 -0.35
C TYR A 26 -2.20 -4.59 -1.03
N LYS A 27 -1.15 -4.05 -0.41
CA LYS A 27 0.23 -4.25 -0.85
C LYS A 27 1.16 -4.36 0.34
N LEU A 28 2.00 -5.39 0.36
CA LEU A 28 3.04 -5.48 1.39
C LEU A 28 4.00 -4.30 1.28
N GLN A 29 4.50 -4.01 0.06
CA GLN A 29 5.35 -2.86 -0.22
C GLN A 29 5.30 -2.48 -1.70
N LEU A 30 5.60 -1.21 -2.00
CA LEU A 30 5.65 -0.63 -3.34
C LEU A 30 6.96 0.15 -3.53
N VAL A 31 8.10 -0.48 -3.25
CA VAL A 31 9.40 0.18 -3.34
C VAL A 31 9.92 0.11 -4.78
N SER A 32 10.11 1.27 -5.40
CA SER A 32 10.77 1.45 -6.71
C SER A 32 10.48 0.34 -7.74
N PRO A 33 9.22 0.16 -8.16
CA PRO A 33 8.89 -0.85 -9.16
C PRO A 33 9.62 -0.56 -10.48
N CYS A 34 10.04 -1.60 -11.21
CA CYS A 34 10.52 -1.44 -12.58
C CYS A 34 9.40 -0.90 -13.48
N GLU A 35 9.75 -0.34 -14.64
CA GLU A 35 8.80 0.31 -15.55
C GLU A 35 7.58 -0.57 -15.88
N ARG A 36 7.81 -1.82 -16.27
CA ARG A 36 6.73 -2.78 -16.54
C ARG A 36 5.82 -2.99 -15.32
N ARG A 37 6.42 -3.13 -14.13
CA ARG A 37 5.65 -3.31 -12.89
C ARG A 37 4.88 -2.04 -12.54
N PHE A 38 5.46 -0.87 -12.75
CA PHE A 38 4.81 0.42 -12.54
C PHE A 38 3.57 0.56 -13.43
N GLN A 39 3.65 0.26 -14.72
CA GLN A 39 2.51 0.30 -15.64
C GLN A 39 1.37 -0.64 -15.22
N HIS A 40 1.69 -1.86 -14.74
CA HIS A 40 0.69 -2.76 -14.20
C HIS A 40 0.01 -2.20 -12.94
N LEU A 41 0.79 -1.59 -12.04
CA LEU A 41 0.27 -0.97 -10.82
C LEU A 41 -0.64 0.23 -11.15
N VAL A 42 -0.28 1.05 -12.14
CA VAL A 42 -1.11 2.16 -12.62
C VAL A 42 -2.42 1.65 -13.20
N THR A 43 -2.40 0.59 -13.99
CA THR A 43 -3.61 -0.05 -14.53
C THR A 43 -4.52 -0.55 -13.41
N GLN A 44 -3.93 -1.18 -12.39
CA GLN A 44 -4.67 -1.63 -11.21
C GLN A 44 -5.31 -0.47 -10.44
N LEU A 45 -4.58 0.61 -10.19
CA LEU A 45 -5.11 1.81 -9.52
C LEU A 45 -6.26 2.42 -10.32
N LYS A 46 -6.11 2.53 -11.66
CA LYS A 46 -7.17 3.01 -12.55
C LYS A 46 -8.43 2.16 -12.43
N TRP A 47 -8.30 0.85 -12.32
CA TRP A 47 -9.43 -0.05 -12.11
C TRP A 47 -10.12 0.21 -10.76
N ARG A 48 -9.34 0.26 -9.67
CA ARG A 48 -9.86 0.52 -8.31
C ARG A 48 -10.60 1.86 -8.23
N LEU A 49 -10.07 2.92 -8.86
CA LEU A 49 -10.73 4.22 -8.93
C LEU A 49 -12.07 4.15 -9.69
N ARG A 50 -12.13 3.44 -10.82
CA ARG A 50 -13.39 3.27 -11.56
C ARG A 50 -14.44 2.51 -10.76
N SER A 51 -14.04 1.44 -10.08
CA SER A 51 -14.93 0.64 -9.23
C SER A 51 -15.43 1.40 -8.01
N GLY A 52 -14.72 2.43 -7.55
CA GLY A 52 -15.09 3.27 -6.41
C GLY A 52 -15.60 4.66 -6.77
N GLY A 53 -16.06 4.90 -8.00
CA GLY A 53 -16.63 6.19 -8.39
C GLY A 53 -15.63 7.35 -8.31
N GLY A 54 -14.36 7.10 -8.63
CA GLY A 54 -13.27 8.08 -8.55
C GLY A 54 -12.49 8.06 -7.23
N SER A 55 -12.81 7.15 -6.30
CA SER A 55 -12.09 6.99 -5.02
C SER A 55 -11.52 5.59 -4.85
N ALA A 56 -10.28 5.47 -4.38
CA ALA A 56 -9.61 4.20 -4.06
C ALA A 56 -8.87 4.26 -2.72
N VAL A 57 -8.73 3.11 -2.06
CA VAL A 57 -7.99 2.95 -0.81
C VAL A 57 -6.90 1.90 -1.01
N TYR A 58 -5.66 2.28 -0.74
CA TYR A 58 -4.52 1.37 -0.72
C TYR A 58 -4.07 1.13 0.71
N VAL A 59 -3.98 -0.14 1.13
CA VAL A 59 -3.45 -0.50 2.45
C VAL A 59 -2.05 -1.09 2.29
N VAL A 60 -1.05 -0.35 2.75
CA VAL A 60 0.38 -0.64 2.58
C VAL A 60 0.97 -1.26 3.85
N GLY A 61 1.77 -2.32 3.71
CA GLY A 61 2.30 -3.10 4.83
C GLY A 61 1.42 -4.31 5.20
N VAL A 62 0.52 -4.71 4.30
CA VAL A 62 -0.44 -5.79 4.50
C VAL A 62 -0.36 -6.78 3.34
N ARG A 63 -0.43 -8.07 3.63
CA ARG A 63 -0.54 -9.09 2.58
C ARG A 63 -1.95 -9.14 2.01
N ASP A 64 -2.11 -9.68 0.81
CA ASP A 64 -3.40 -9.98 0.18
C ASP A 64 -4.34 -10.81 1.08
N CYS A 65 -3.79 -11.73 1.88
CA CYS A 65 -4.56 -12.47 2.88
C CYS A 65 -5.01 -11.65 4.11
N GLY A 66 -4.68 -10.35 4.16
CA GLY A 66 -5.03 -9.44 5.26
C GLY A 66 -4.04 -9.42 6.43
N ALA A 67 -2.99 -10.25 6.41
CA ALA A 67 -1.98 -10.28 7.47
C ALA A 67 -1.19 -8.95 7.56
N LEU A 68 -1.20 -8.33 8.74
CA LEU A 68 -0.50 -7.08 9.01
C LEU A 68 0.97 -7.37 9.30
N ARG A 69 1.84 -7.08 8.33
CA ARG A 69 3.30 -7.18 8.50
C ARG A 69 3.90 -5.85 8.97
N GLY A 70 3.34 -4.74 8.49
CA GLY A 70 3.88 -3.40 8.69
C GLY A 70 5.25 -3.22 8.01
N LEU A 71 5.57 -1.96 7.72
CA LEU A 71 6.83 -1.56 7.12
C LEU A 71 7.60 -0.63 8.06
N ARG A 72 8.92 -0.75 8.01
CA ARG A 72 9.82 0.28 8.55
C ARG A 72 9.64 1.59 7.79
N ALA A 73 10.06 2.69 8.41
CA ALA A 73 9.82 4.02 7.89
C ALA A 73 10.39 4.26 6.47
N GLY A 74 11.54 3.65 6.13
CA GLY A 74 12.14 3.73 4.79
C GLY A 74 11.26 3.13 3.68
N PRO A 75 10.98 1.81 3.70
CA PRO A 75 10.09 1.16 2.73
C PRO A 75 8.69 1.76 2.68
N LEU A 76 8.14 2.18 3.82
CA LEU A 76 6.84 2.83 3.87
C LEU A 76 6.84 4.16 3.09
N ARG A 77 7.83 5.03 3.34
CA ARG A 77 7.98 6.30 2.60
C ARG A 77 8.19 6.07 1.11
N ALA A 78 8.98 5.07 0.74
CA ALA A 78 9.19 4.71 -0.67
C ALA A 78 7.88 4.24 -1.33
N SER A 79 7.09 3.42 -0.63
CA SER A 79 5.79 2.96 -1.12
C SER A 79 4.81 4.12 -1.34
N LEU A 80 4.78 5.09 -0.41
CA LEU A 80 3.96 6.31 -0.57
C LEU A 80 4.41 7.17 -1.75
N ARG A 81 5.72 7.24 -2.05
CA ARG A 81 6.22 7.94 -3.24
C ARG A 81 5.76 7.24 -4.52
N SER A 82 5.88 5.92 -4.60
CA SER A 82 5.41 5.15 -5.76
C SER A 82 3.90 5.34 -5.97
N LEU A 83 3.09 5.32 -4.90
CA LEU A 83 1.65 5.58 -5.00
C LEU A 83 1.34 6.99 -5.52
N ARG A 84 2.08 8.01 -5.08
CA ARG A 84 1.94 9.37 -5.63
C ARG A 84 2.26 9.41 -7.13
N SER A 85 3.36 8.79 -7.55
CA SER A 85 3.72 8.72 -8.97
C SER A 85 2.66 7.97 -9.79
N MET A 86 2.14 6.86 -9.25
CA MET A 86 1.06 6.10 -9.89
C MET A 86 -0.22 6.94 -10.05
N ALA A 87 -0.62 7.67 -9.01
CA ALA A 87 -1.79 8.52 -9.05
C ALA A 87 -1.62 9.65 -10.08
N ASN A 88 -0.48 10.35 -10.06
CA ASN A 88 -0.16 11.42 -11.00
C ASN A 88 -0.22 10.94 -12.46
N ALA A 89 0.24 9.71 -12.74
CA ALA A 89 0.24 9.13 -14.09
C ALA A 89 -1.16 8.97 -14.71
N ILE A 90 -2.23 9.00 -13.91
CA ILE A 90 -3.63 8.87 -14.38
C ILE A 90 -4.51 10.08 -14.02
N GLY A 91 -3.87 11.19 -13.64
CA GLY A 91 -4.54 12.43 -13.25
C GLY A 91 -5.33 12.29 -11.94
N ALA A 92 -4.85 11.47 -11.01
CA ALA A 92 -5.39 11.33 -9.67
C ALA A 92 -4.41 11.87 -8.62
N VAL A 93 -4.89 12.08 -7.40
CA VAL A 93 -4.11 12.61 -6.28
C VAL A 93 -4.23 11.73 -5.05
N LEU A 94 -3.16 11.66 -4.26
CA LEU A 94 -3.19 11.07 -2.93
C LEU A 94 -3.79 12.10 -1.97
N ALA A 95 -5.06 11.91 -1.60
CA ALA A 95 -5.84 12.86 -0.81
C ALA A 95 -5.45 12.87 0.66
N SER A 96 -5.25 11.70 1.25
CA SER A 96 -4.79 11.56 2.63
C SER A 96 -4.13 10.20 2.86
N ALA A 97 -3.32 10.11 3.92
CA ALA A 97 -2.77 8.85 4.39
C ALA A 97 -2.85 8.78 5.91
N ARG A 98 -3.31 7.64 6.43
CA ARG A 98 -3.36 7.35 7.86
C ARG A 98 -2.41 6.20 8.15
N ALA A 99 -1.37 6.46 8.94
CA ALA A 99 -0.46 5.43 9.40
C ALA A 99 -0.88 4.91 10.78
N ARG A 100 -0.86 3.59 10.96
CA ARG A 100 -1.06 2.91 12.25
C ARG A 100 0.19 2.12 12.58
N ARG A 101 0.82 2.43 13.71
CA ARG A 101 1.93 1.63 14.25
C ARG A 101 1.41 0.25 14.65
N VAL A 102 2.15 -0.79 14.26
CA VAL A 102 1.87 -2.19 14.60
C VAL A 102 2.99 -2.82 15.42
N ALA A 103 4.18 -2.22 15.40
CA ALA A 103 5.32 -2.52 16.27
C ALA A 103 6.15 -1.23 16.47
N PRO A 104 7.15 -1.20 17.38
CA PRO A 104 7.92 0.02 17.67
C PRO A 104 8.47 0.73 16.42
N ASN A 105 8.96 -0.06 15.45
CA ASN A 105 9.55 0.43 14.20
C ASN A 105 8.77 0.05 12.95
N ARG A 106 7.51 -0.40 13.08
CA ARG A 106 6.68 -0.84 11.93
C ARG A 106 5.32 -0.18 11.94
N ALA A 107 4.88 0.23 10.76
CA ALA A 107 3.55 0.79 10.55
C ALA A 107 2.91 0.27 9.27
N VAL A 108 1.59 0.18 9.31
CA VAL A 108 0.71 -0.01 8.15
C VAL A 108 0.13 1.35 7.78
N ALA A 109 -0.09 1.62 6.51
CA ALA A 109 -0.71 2.87 6.07
C ALA A 109 -1.93 2.61 5.19
N GLU A 110 -3.03 3.25 5.54
CA GLU A 110 -4.20 3.39 4.68
C GLU A 110 -4.07 4.69 3.89
N VAL A 111 -4.14 4.59 2.57
CA VAL A 111 -3.87 5.68 1.65
C VAL A 111 -5.10 5.90 0.78
N TYR A 112 -5.68 7.09 0.88
CA TYR A 112 -6.86 7.47 0.12
C TYR A 112 -6.44 8.22 -1.13
N ILE A 113 -6.89 7.75 -2.28
CA ILE A 113 -6.58 8.30 -3.60
C ILE A 113 -7.90 8.73 -4.27
N ARG A 114 -7.90 9.91 -4.88
CA ARG A 114 -9.06 10.47 -5.57
C ARG A 114 -8.69 10.97 -6.96
N LYS A 115 -9.62 10.85 -7.89
CA LYS A 115 -9.54 11.46 -9.21
C LYS A 115 -10.23 12.82 -9.23
#